data_AF-E1YBD9-F1
#
_entry.id   AF-E1YBD9-F1
#
_cell.length_a   1.000
_cell.length_b   1.000
_cell.length_c   1.000
_cell.angle_alpha   90.00
_cell.angle_beta   90.00
_cell.angle_gamma   90.00
#
_symmetry.space_group_name_H-M   'P 1'
#
loop_
_entity.id
_entity.type
_entity.pdbx_description
1 polymer ?
#
loop_
_entity_poly.entity_id
_entity_poly.type
_entity_poly.pdbx_seq_one_letter_code
_entity_poly.pdbx_strand_id
1 'polypeptide(L)'
;MFAVSILLMTSRKQAVKALKESEEKHRLFFENAPIGIIHYNRQGIVTDVNKELTAILGATRGKLLGLNMLDLPNKWLLAKKYG
;
A
#
# COMPACT_ATOMS: atom_id res chain seq x y z
N MET A 1 18.85 -15.88 -38.00
CA MET A 1 18.99 -15.17 -36.71
C MET A 1 17.62 -14.68 -36.20
N PHE A 2 16.64 -15.59 -36.00
CA PHE A 2 15.27 -15.22 -35.58
C PHE A 2 14.82 -15.86 -34.25
N ALA A 3 15.42 -16.97 -33.84
CA ALA A 3 15.05 -17.70 -32.62
C ALA A 3 15.34 -16.90 -31.33
N VAL A 4 16.47 -16.18 -31.29
CA VAL A 4 16.85 -15.35 -30.14
C VAL A 4 15.85 -14.21 -29.93
N SER A 5 15.38 -13.58 -31.01
CA SER A 5 14.42 -12.47 -30.95
C SER A 5 13.05 -12.90 -30.40
N ILE A 6 12.55 -14.07 -30.82
CA ILE A 6 11.28 -14.63 -30.32
C ILE A 6 11.40 -15.01 -28.84
N LEU A 7 12.50 -15.65 -28.43
CA LEU A 7 12.72 -16.03 -27.03
C LEU A 7 12.78 -14.78 -26.14
N LEU A 8 13.52 -13.75 -26.55
CA LEU A 8 13.62 -12.47 -25.83
C LEU A 8 12.26 -11.79 -25.66
N MET A 9 11.42 -11.79 -26.70
CA MET A 9 10.06 -11.24 -26.64
C MET A 9 9.15 -12.05 -25.70
N THR A 10 9.31 -13.38 -25.68
CA THR A 10 8.50 -14.27 -24.83
C THR A 10 8.88 -14.12 -23.36
N SER A 11 10.18 -14.08 -23.06
CA SER A 11 10.71 -13.85 -21.71
C SER A 11 10.29 -12.49 -21.14
N ARG A 12 10.34 -11.42 -21.96
CA ARG A 12 9.87 -10.09 -21.53
C ARG A 12 8.38 -10.10 -21.21
N LYS A 13 7.56 -10.72 -22.05
CA LYS A 13 6.10 -10.81 -21.82
C LYS A 13 5.77 -11.60 -20.55
N GLN A 14 6.50 -12.69 -20.29
CA GLN A 14 6.34 -13.48 -19.06
C GLN A 14 6.76 -12.69 -17.82
N ALA A 15 7.86 -11.95 -17.86
CA ALA A 15 8.32 -11.11 -16.75
C ALA A 15 7.31 -10.00 -16.41
N VAL A 16 6.75 -9.32 -17.41
CA VAL A 16 5.72 -8.29 -17.21
C VAL A 16 4.44 -8.90 -16.63
N LYS A 17 4.03 -10.07 -17.13
CA LYS A 17 2.85 -10.79 -16.61
C LYS A 17 3.04 -11.21 -15.15
N ALA A 18 4.18 -11.81 -14.84
CA ALA A 18 4.52 -12.24 -13.48
C ALA A 18 4.60 -11.04 -12.51
N LEU A 19 5.16 -9.90 -12.95
CA LEU A 19 5.18 -8.67 -12.17
C LEU A 19 3.76 -8.19 -11.87
N LYS A 20 2.89 -8.11 -12.90
CA LYS A 20 1.50 -7.68 -12.74
C LYS A 20 0.71 -8.59 -11.79
N GLU A 21 0.87 -9.91 -11.93
CA GLU A 21 0.24 -10.89 -11.04
C GLU A 21 0.73 -10.74 -9.59
N SER A 22 2.03 -10.47 -9.40
CA SER A 22 2.60 -10.22 -8.08
C SER A 22 2.08 -8.92 -7.46
N GLU A 23 2.01 -7.83 -8.24
CA GLU A 23 1.46 -6.54 -7.80
C GLU A 23 -0.02 -6.63 -7.43
N GLU A 24 -0.81 -7.35 -8.22
CA GLU A 24 -2.23 -7.55 -7.97
C GLU A 24 -2.46 -8.41 -6.73
N LYS A 25 -1.69 -9.49 -6.59
CA LYS A 25 -1.68 -10.31 -5.37
C LYS A 25 -1.34 -9.45 -4.15
N HIS A 26 -0.26 -8.67 -4.23
CA HIS A 26 0.16 -7.78 -3.14
C HIS A 26 -0.94 -6.77 -2.79
N ARG A 27 -1.57 -6.13 -3.78
CA ARG A 27 -2.69 -5.22 -3.58
C ARG A 27 -3.87 -5.89 -2.89
N LEU A 28 -4.24 -7.10 -3.31
CA LEU A 28 -5.34 -7.85 -2.70
C LEU A 28 -5.03 -8.20 -1.24
N PHE A 29 -3.81 -8.63 -0.93
CA PHE A 29 -3.40 -8.89 0.45
C PHE A 29 -3.42 -7.62 1.30
N PHE A 30 -2.89 -6.52 0.78
CA PHE A 30 -2.85 -5.25 1.49
C PHE A 30 -4.27 -4.74 1.81
N GLU A 31 -5.15 -4.69 0.80
CA GLU A 31 -6.51 -4.13 0.93
C GLU A 31 -7.45 -5.01 1.78
N ASN A 32 -7.29 -6.34 1.74
CA ASN A 32 -8.18 -7.28 2.44
C ASN A 32 -7.58 -7.87 3.72
N ALA A 33 -6.41 -7.41 4.16
CA ALA A 33 -5.83 -7.85 5.42
C ALA A 33 -6.78 -7.50 6.59
N PRO A 34 -7.04 -8.42 7.53
CA PRO A 34 -7.90 -8.18 8.70
C PRO A 34 -7.21 -7.35 9.80
N ILE A 35 -6.15 -6.62 9.43
CA ILE A 35 -5.37 -5.74 10.30
C ILE A 35 -5.19 -4.40 9.61
N GLY A 36 -5.13 -3.32 10.38
CA GLY A 36 -4.78 -2.01 9.85
C GLY A 36 -3.31 -1.98 9.41
N ILE A 37 -3.07 -1.67 8.14
CA ILE A 37 -1.73 -1.55 7.57
C ILE A 37 -1.51 -0.10 7.12
N ILE A 38 -0.33 0.42 7.44
CA ILE A 38 0.12 1.75 7.04
C ILE A 38 1.53 1.68 6.44
N HIS A 39 1.73 2.39 5.34
CA HIS A 39 3.03 2.64 4.73
C HIS A 39 3.41 4.09 4.90
N TYR A 40 4.67 4.34 5.22
CA TYR A 40 5.23 5.68 5.34
C TYR A 40 6.65 5.73 4.76
N ASN A 41 7.06 6.93 4.34
CA ASN A 41 8.41 7.16 3.84
C ASN A 41 9.42 7.40 4.98
N ARG A 42 10.69 7.61 4.63
CA ARG A 42 11.75 7.82 5.63
C ARG A 42 11.56 9.06 6.51
N GLN A 43 10.75 10.01 6.06
CA GLN A 43 10.41 11.23 6.79
C GLN A 43 9.19 11.05 7.70
N GLY A 44 8.62 9.84 7.78
CA GLY A 44 7.42 9.56 8.57
C GLY A 44 6.11 9.93 7.86
N ILE A 45 6.16 10.38 6.61
CA ILE A 45 4.97 10.78 5.85
C ILE A 45 4.24 9.53 5.37
N VAL A 46 2.97 9.41 5.73
CA VAL A 46 2.09 8.33 5.29
C VAL A 46 1.93 8.36 3.78
N THR A 47 2.35 7.29 3.12
CA THR A 47 2.23 7.11 1.67
C THR A 47 1.09 6.20 1.29
N ASP A 48 0.67 5.30 2.18
CA ASP A 48 -0.49 4.46 1.95
C ASP A 48 -1.14 3.91 3.23
N VAL A 49 -2.42 3.57 3.14
CA VAL A 49 -3.22 2.92 4.19
C VAL A 49 -4.19 1.93 3.56
N ASN A 50 -4.39 0.79 4.20
CA ASN A 50 -5.39 -0.16 3.74
C ASN A 50 -6.80 0.19 4.22
N LYS A 51 -7.81 -0.42 3.59
CA LYS A 51 -9.21 -0.26 3.96
C LYS A 51 -9.48 -0.55 5.44
N GLU A 52 -8.88 -1.60 6.00
CA GLU A 52 -9.11 -1.98 7.40
C GLU A 52 -8.65 -0.87 8.37
N LEU A 53 -7.51 -0.22 8.12
CA LEU A 53 -7.06 0.90 8.95
C LEU A 53 -8.04 2.08 8.89
N THR A 54 -8.58 2.38 7.71
CA THR A 54 -9.58 3.45 7.56
C THR A 54 -10.86 3.15 8.35
N ALA A 55 -11.26 1.88 8.41
CA ALA A 55 -12.41 1.42 9.19
C ALA A 55 -12.13 1.52 10.70
N ILE A 56 -10.98 1.01 11.16
CA ILE A 56 -10.57 1.07 12.58
C ILE A 56 -10.50 2.52 13.09
N LEU A 57 -9.94 3.44 12.28
CA LEU A 57 -9.80 4.85 12.66
C LEU A 57 -11.06 5.69 12.38
N GLY A 58 -12.04 5.14 11.67
CA GLY A 58 -13.22 5.87 11.16
C GLY A 58 -12.83 7.10 10.34
N ALA A 59 -11.72 7.04 9.60
CA ALA A 59 -11.14 8.16 8.87
C ALA A 59 -10.92 7.76 7.41
N THR A 60 -11.22 8.66 6.48
CA THR A 60 -11.01 8.42 5.05
C THR A 60 -9.53 8.36 4.72
N ARG A 61 -9.13 7.51 3.75
CA ARG A 61 -7.75 7.41 3.24
C ARG A 61 -7.10 8.77 2.98
N GLY A 62 -7.80 9.69 2.30
CA GLY A 62 -7.27 11.03 2.00
C GLY A 62 -6.94 11.91 3.21
N LYS A 63 -7.52 11.64 4.40
CA LYS A 63 -7.16 12.34 5.65
C LYS A 63 -5.91 11.76 6.31
N LEU A 64 -5.56 10.52 5.97
CA LEU A 64 -4.42 9.80 6.54
C LEU A 64 -3.17 9.95 5.68
N LEU A 65 -3.32 10.01 4.35
CA LEU A 65 -2.22 10.26 3.43
C LEU A 65 -1.57 11.62 3.69
N GLY A 66 -0.23 11.66 3.67
CA GLY A 66 0.53 12.89 3.88
C GLY A 66 0.74 13.27 5.36
N LEU A 67 0.11 12.59 6.31
CA LEU A 67 0.37 12.83 7.73
C LEU A 67 1.80 12.43 8.08
N ASN A 68 2.50 13.26 8.87
CA ASN A 68 3.80 12.91 9.42
C ASN A 68 3.64 12.20 10.76
N MET A 69 3.89 10.89 10.81
CA MET A 69 3.82 10.11 12.05
C MET A 69 4.71 10.61 13.18
N LEU A 70 5.82 11.27 12.85
CA LEU A 70 6.78 11.77 13.83
C LEU A 70 6.30 13.07 14.49
N ASP A 71 5.46 13.84 13.80
CA ASP A 71 4.93 15.13 14.28
C ASP A 71 3.54 15.00 14.91
N LEU A 72 2.98 13.80 14.94
CA LEU A 72 1.63 13.62 15.44
C LEU A 72 1.59 13.84 16.97
N PRO A 73 0.78 14.79 17.46
CA PRO A 73 0.71 15.07 18.89
C PRO A 73 0.11 13.85 19.59
N ASN A 74 0.77 13.33 20.65
CA ASN A 74 0.37 12.13 21.43
C ASN A 74 -1.14 11.98 21.75
N LYS A 75 -1.93 13.05 21.67
CA LYS A 75 -3.40 13.06 21.86
C LYS A 75 -4.23 12.60 20.65
N TRP A 76 -3.72 12.62 19.42
CA TRP A 76 -4.55 12.38 18.23
C TRP A 76 -5.10 10.94 18.14
N LEU A 77 -4.36 9.95 18.65
CA LEU A 77 -4.82 8.55 18.78
C LEU A 77 -5.85 8.35 19.90
N LEU A 78 -5.89 9.26 20.87
CA LEU A 78 -6.77 9.16 22.06
C LEU A 78 -8.09 9.91 21.86
N ALA A 79 -8.09 10.99 21.08
CA ALA A 79 -9.24 11.88 20.93
C ALA A 79 -10.46 11.25 20.25
N LYS A 80 -10.29 10.15 19.50
CA LYS A 80 -11.39 9.49 18.77
C LYS A 80 -11.86 8.16 19.39
N LYS A 81 -11.16 7.65 20.41
CA LYS A 81 -11.58 6.43 21.14
C LYS A 81 -12.69 6.72 22.17
N TYR A 82 -12.96 8.00 22.46
CA TYR A 82 -13.91 8.45 23.49
C TYR A 82 -14.78 9.65 23.05
N GLY A 83 -14.92 9.89 21.74
CA GLY A 83 -15.76 10.95 21.19
C GLY A 83 -16.81 10.38 20.25
#